data_AF-A0A9J8DE11-F1
#
_entry.id   AF-A0A9J8DE11-F1
#
_cell.length_a   1.000
_cell.length_b   1.000
_cell.length_c   1.000
_cell.angle_alpha   90.00
_cell.angle_beta   90.00
_cell.angle_gamma   90.00
#
_symmetry.space_group_name_H-M   'P 1'
#
loop_
_entity.id
_entity.type
_entity.pdbx_description
1 polymer ?
#
loop_
_entity_poly.entity_id
_entity_poly.type
_entity_poly.pdbx_seq_one_letter_code
_entity_poly.pdbx_strand_id
1 'polypeptide(L)'
;MAHAAHVSAVRSLYKRILLLHRFMPIDLRALGDQYVKDEFRRHKSAAAEEVTLFMAEWQNYKDTLQTQILEAVGNKKLAFGADLSEGKLKHFQDEQIGNLYELMLESTKPNRQFDIQEEGIPK
;
A
#
# COMPACT_ATOMS: atom_id res chain seq x y z
N MET A 1 16.52 -8.91 -24.91
CA MET A 1 16.63 -9.49 -23.55
C MET A 1 16.17 -8.53 -22.45
N ALA A 2 16.62 -7.26 -22.45
CA ALA A 2 16.25 -6.27 -21.42
C ALA A 2 14.73 -6.09 -21.23
N HIS A 3 13.94 -6.01 -22.32
CA HIS A 3 12.49 -5.88 -22.24
C HIS A 3 11.81 -7.07 -21.54
N ALA A 4 12.21 -8.31 -21.85
CA ALA A 4 11.66 -9.51 -21.21
C ALA A 4 12.01 -9.57 -19.71
N ALA A 5 13.24 -9.17 -19.34
CA ALA A 5 13.64 -9.05 -17.95
C ALA A 5 12.81 -8.00 -17.20
N HIS A 6 12.57 -6.84 -17.80
CA HIS A 6 11.72 -5.79 -17.22
C HIS A 6 10.27 -6.27 -17.01
N VAL A 7 9.65 -6.88 -18.02
CA VAL A 7 8.29 -7.44 -17.90
C VAL A 7 8.21 -8.47 -16.78
N SER A 8 9.24 -9.32 -16.63
CA SER A 8 9.32 -10.29 -15.54
C SER A 8 9.40 -9.60 -14.16
N ALA A 9 10.24 -8.56 -14.04
CA ALA A 9 10.39 -7.80 -12.81
C ALA A 9 9.07 -7.12 -12.39
N VAL A 10 8.41 -6.42 -13.32
CA VAL A 10 7.10 -5.78 -13.10
C VAL A 10 6.06 -6.79 -12.61
N ARG A 11 5.94 -7.94 -13.28
CA ARG A 11 5.00 -9.00 -12.91
C ARG A 11 5.33 -9.60 -11.55
N SER A 12 6.60 -9.75 -11.22
CA SER A 12 7.05 -10.32 -9.94
C SER A 12 6.73 -9.38 -8.79
N LEU A 13 6.99 -8.07 -8.96
CA LEU A 13 6.65 -7.03 -7.98
C LEU A 13 5.14 -6.96 -7.75
N TYR A 14 4.35 -6.87 -8.83
CA TYR A 14 2.89 -6.86 -8.77
C TYR A 14 2.32 -8.06 -8.00
N LYS A 15 2.77 -9.28 -8.34
CA LYS A 15 2.34 -10.49 -7.64
C LYS A 15 2.76 -10.48 -6.16
N ARG A 16 3.97 -10.03 -5.86
CA ARG A 16 4.49 -10.00 -4.49
C ARG A 16 3.69 -9.05 -3.62
N ILE A 17 3.34 -7.86 -4.10
CA ILE A 17 2.49 -6.91 -3.39
C ILE A 17 1.12 -7.53 -3.06
N LEU A 18 0.44 -8.11 -4.06
CA LEU A 18 -0.86 -8.76 -3.84
C LEU A 18 -0.79 -9.96 -2.89
N LEU A 19 0.35 -10.65 -2.81
CA LEU A 19 0.57 -11.70 -1.81
C LEU A 19 0.72 -11.11 -0.41
N LEU A 20 1.45 -10.00 -0.25
CA LEU A 20 1.60 -9.32 1.04
C LEU A 20 0.27 -8.73 1.53
N HIS A 21 -0.57 -8.25 0.61
CA HIS A 21 -1.92 -7.75 0.94
C HIS A 21 -2.82 -8.79 1.61
N ARG A 22 -2.57 -10.09 1.42
CA ARG A 22 -3.34 -11.15 2.09
C ARG A 22 -3.18 -11.17 3.60
N PHE A 23 -2.15 -10.51 4.12
CA PHE A 23 -1.93 -10.34 5.55
C PHE A 23 -2.59 -9.07 6.11
N MET A 24 -3.16 -8.21 5.26
CA MET A 24 -3.86 -7.00 5.70
C MET A 24 -5.31 -7.32 6.14
N PRO A 25 -5.89 -6.51 7.06
CA PRO A 25 -7.32 -6.55 7.35
C PRO A 25 -8.15 -6.44 6.07
N ILE A 26 -9.31 -7.09 6.04
CA ILE A 26 -10.10 -7.28 4.83
C ILE A 26 -10.43 -5.96 4.11
N ASP A 27 -10.74 -4.91 4.86
CA ASP A 27 -11.08 -3.58 4.35
C ASP A 27 -9.88 -2.94 3.62
N LEU A 28 -8.71 -2.96 4.28
CA LEU A 28 -7.46 -2.44 3.73
C LEU A 28 -7.01 -3.25 2.52
N ARG A 29 -7.19 -4.58 2.56
CA ARG A 29 -6.89 -5.46 1.44
C ARG A 29 -7.78 -5.16 0.24
N ALA A 30 -9.08 -4.98 0.43
CA ALA A 30 -10.01 -4.71 -0.65
C ALA A 30 -9.66 -3.39 -1.37
N LEU A 31 -9.42 -2.34 -0.59
CA LEU A 31 -8.99 -1.03 -1.10
C LEU A 31 -7.63 -1.12 -1.80
N GLY A 32 -6.64 -1.72 -1.15
CA GLY A 32 -5.28 -1.85 -1.66
C GLY A 32 -5.19 -2.70 -2.92
N ASP A 33 -5.86 -3.85 -2.98
CA ASP A 33 -5.86 -4.72 -4.17
C ASP A 33 -6.43 -3.99 -5.39
N GLN A 34 -7.48 -3.18 -5.21
CA GLN A 34 -8.07 -2.38 -6.28
C GLN A 34 -7.11 -1.28 -6.73
N TYR A 35 -6.53 -0.55 -5.78
CA TYR A 35 -5.57 0.52 -6.08
C TYR A 35 -4.34 0.01 -6.85
N VAL A 36 -3.72 -1.08 -6.39
CA VAL A 36 -2.57 -1.71 -7.07
C VAL A 36 -2.91 -2.11 -8.51
N LYS A 37 -4.08 -2.72 -8.73
CA LYS A 37 -4.53 -3.11 -10.07
C LYS A 37 -4.67 -1.91 -10.99
N ASP A 38 -5.24 -0.83 -10.49
CA ASP A 38 -5.52 0.36 -11.27
C ASP A 38 -4.24 1.12 -11.60
N GLU A 39 -3.34 1.30 -10.63
CA GLU A 39 -2.06 1.98 -10.84
C GLU A 39 -1.14 1.24 -11.82
N PHE A 40 -0.97 -0.09 -11.65
CA PHE A 40 -0.17 -0.87 -12.61
C PHE A 40 -0.81 -0.91 -14.00
N ARG A 41 -2.14 -0.80 -14.10
CA ARG A 41 -2.82 -0.71 -15.40
C ARG A 41 -2.58 0.64 -16.06
N ARG A 42 -2.69 1.73 -15.31
CA ARG A 42 -2.45 3.12 -15.79
C ARG A 42 -1.00 3.30 -16.27
N HIS A 43 -0.05 2.65 -15.62
CA HIS A 43 1.38 2.77 -15.96
C HIS A 43 1.87 1.85 -17.07
N LYS A 44 1.00 1.07 -17.73
CA LYS A 44 1.40 0.19 -18.85
C LYS A 44 1.97 0.93 -20.06
N SER A 45 1.55 2.17 -20.26
CA SER A 45 1.95 3.02 -21.40
C SER A 45 2.63 4.31 -20.95
N ALA A 46 3.12 4.36 -19.70
CA ALA A 46 3.85 5.52 -19.18
C ALA A 46 5.22 5.65 -19.83
N ALA A 47 5.81 6.85 -19.75
CA ALA A 47 7.15 7.10 -20.28
C ALA A 47 8.21 6.32 -19.48
N ALA A 48 9.35 6.00 -20.10
CA ALA A 48 10.39 5.18 -19.47
C ALA A 48 10.95 5.79 -18.16
N GLU A 49 11.02 7.12 -18.09
CA GLU A 49 11.45 7.87 -16.90
C GLU A 49 10.45 7.70 -15.75
N GLU A 50 9.15 7.85 -16.04
CA GLU A 50 8.07 7.65 -15.08
C GLU A 50 8.01 6.20 -14.61
N VAL A 51 8.22 5.23 -15.51
CA VAL A 51 8.26 3.80 -15.17
C VAL A 51 9.42 3.49 -14.22
N THR A 52 10.56 4.16 -14.37
CA THR A 52 11.72 3.95 -13.48
C THR A 52 11.40 4.42 -12.06
N LEU A 53 10.84 5.62 -11.92
CA LEU A 53 10.40 6.15 -10.62
C LEU A 53 9.27 5.30 -10.02
N PHE A 54 8.29 4.93 -10.83
CA PHE A 54 7.19 4.05 -10.44
C PHE A 54 7.73 2.74 -9.86
N MET A 55 8.63 2.06 -10.57
CA MET A 55 9.19 0.80 -10.09
C MET A 55 9.97 0.95 -8.77
N ALA A 56 10.68 2.06 -8.58
CA ALA A 56 11.38 2.35 -7.33
C ALA A 56 10.40 2.54 -6.16
N GLU A 57 9.36 3.36 -6.33
CA GLU A 57 8.36 3.61 -5.28
C GLU A 57 7.56 2.35 -4.92
N TRP A 58 7.17 1.56 -5.91
CA TRP A 58 6.45 0.30 -5.67
C TRP A 58 7.32 -0.78 -5.03
N GLN A 59 8.62 -0.77 -5.33
CA GLN A 59 9.59 -1.61 -4.64
C GLN A 59 9.72 -1.20 -3.17
N ASN A 60 9.85 0.10 -2.88
CA ASN A 60 9.87 0.63 -1.52
C ASN A 60 8.60 0.25 -0.75
N TYR A 61 7.42 0.42 -1.35
CA TYR A 61 6.14 0.02 -0.76
C TYR A 61 6.12 -1.47 -0.40
N LYS A 62 6.55 -2.33 -1.34
CA LYS A 62 6.65 -3.79 -1.11
C LYS A 62 7.61 -4.12 0.03
N ASP A 63 8.74 -3.42 0.11
CA ASP A 63 9.73 -3.61 1.18
C ASP A 63 9.19 -3.17 2.54
N THR A 64 8.51 -2.01 2.62
CA THR A 64 7.82 -1.55 3.83
C THR A 64 6.78 -2.56 4.31
N LEU A 65 5.89 -3.03 3.43
CA LEU A 65 4.87 -4.04 3.79
C LEU A 65 5.51 -5.33 4.31
N GLN A 66 6.57 -5.79 3.65
CA GLN A 66 7.25 -7.02 4.05
C GLN A 66 7.87 -6.89 5.44
N THR A 67 8.53 -5.77 5.73
CA THR A 67 9.11 -5.49 7.06
C THR A 67 8.04 -5.47 8.14
N GLN A 68 6.92 -4.75 7.92
CA GLN A 68 5.83 -4.65 8.88
C GLN A 68 5.19 -6.00 9.20
N ILE A 69 5.01 -6.85 8.18
CA ILE A 69 4.49 -8.21 8.36
C ILE A 69 5.48 -9.06 9.17
N LEU A 70 6.78 -8.98 8.87
CA LEU A 70 7.80 -9.75 9.60
C LEU A 70 7.90 -9.32 11.07
N GLU A 71 7.85 -8.02 11.36
CA GLU A 71 7.88 -7.49 12.73
C GLU A 71 6.66 -7.92 13.55
N ALA A 72 5.49 -8.03 12.91
CA ALA A 72 4.27 -8.45 13.58
C ALA A 72 4.29 -9.92 14.04
N VAL A 73 5.04 -10.80 13.35
CA VAL A 73 5.22 -12.20 13.76
C VAL A 73 5.90 -12.29 15.14
N GLY A 74 6.70 -11.27 15.52
CA GLY A 74 7.35 -11.19 16.84
C GLY A 74 6.56 -10.44 17.91
N ASN A 75 5.79 -9.40 17.54
CA ASN A 75 5.24 -8.41 18.48
C ASN A 75 3.71 -8.44 18.67
N LYS A 76 3.00 -9.48 18.18
CA LYS A 76 1.54 -9.74 18.34
C LYS A 76 0.58 -8.65 17.83
N LYS A 77 1.04 -7.46 17.45
CA LYS A 77 0.23 -6.40 16.86
C LYS A 77 0.73 -6.10 15.46
N LEU A 78 -0.06 -6.52 14.47
CA LEU A 78 0.17 -6.18 13.08
C LEU A 78 -0.35 -4.76 12.83
N ALA A 79 0.57 -3.83 12.59
CA ALA A 79 0.27 -2.45 12.24
C ALA A 79 0.79 -2.16 10.83
N PHE A 80 -0.02 -1.51 10.01
CA PHE A 80 0.32 -1.14 8.65
C PHE A 80 0.46 0.38 8.52
N GLY A 81 1.37 0.81 7.66
CA GLY A 81 1.63 2.23 7.41
C GLY A 81 2.73 2.80 8.30
N ALA A 82 3.09 4.05 8.05
CA ALA A 82 4.13 4.77 8.78
C ALA A 82 3.69 6.22 8.97
N ASP A 83 4.14 6.83 10.07
CA ASP A 83 3.81 8.23 10.36
C ASP A 83 4.39 9.17 9.29
N LEU A 84 3.62 10.20 8.96
CA LEU A 84 4.09 11.29 8.10
C LEU A 84 5.04 12.17 8.91
N SER A 85 6.30 12.23 8.50
CA SER A 85 7.26 13.14 9.11
C SER A 85 6.91 14.60 8.83
N GLU A 86 7.32 15.51 9.71
CA GLU A 86 7.14 16.96 9.50
C GLU A 86 7.73 17.44 8.17
N GLY A 87 8.85 16.84 7.75
CA GLY A 87 9.46 17.13 6.44
C GLY A 87 8.53 16.78 5.28
N LYS A 88 7.83 15.64 5.34
CA LYS A 88 6.84 15.26 4.32
C LYS A 88 5.64 16.19 4.33
N LEU A 89 5.15 16.58 5.51
CA LEU A 89 4.01 17.48 5.65
C LEU A 89 4.26 18.85 5.01
N LYS A 90 5.50 19.36 5.06
CA LYS A 90 5.88 20.63 4.40
C LYS A 90 5.77 20.62 2.88
N HIS A 91 5.65 19.46 2.25
CA HIS A 91 5.45 19.35 0.80
C HIS A 91 3.99 19.44 0.38
N PHE A 92 3.05 19.43 1.33
CA PHE A 92 1.62 19.55 1.08
C PHE A 92 1.15 21.00 1.17
N GLN A 93 0.13 21.34 0.39
CA GLN A 93 -0.60 22.60 0.52
C GLN A 93 -1.50 22.56 1.77
N ASP A 94 -1.86 23.72 2.31
CA ASP A 94 -2.69 23.84 3.51
C ASP A 94 -4.02 23.07 3.39
N GLU A 95 -4.66 23.13 2.22
CA GLU A 95 -5.89 22.38 1.94
C GLU A 95 -5.67 20.85 2.01
N GLN A 96 -4.54 20.37 1.47
CA GLN A 96 -4.21 18.94 1.51
C GLN A 96 -3.93 18.48 2.95
N ILE A 97 -3.30 19.33 3.76
CA ILE A 97 -3.09 19.07 5.20
C ILE A 97 -4.44 18.99 5.91
N GLY A 98 -5.36 19.93 5.62
CA GLY A 98 -6.72 19.90 6.13
C GLY A 98 -7.45 18.60 5.80
N ASN A 99 -7.42 18.18 4.53
CA ASN A 99 -8.04 16.93 4.07
C ASN A 99 -7.44 15.68 4.75
N LEU A 100 -6.11 15.65 4.95
CA LEU A 100 -5.45 14.55 5.67
C LEU A 100 -5.88 14.50 7.14
N TYR A 101 -6.02 15.66 7.77
CA TYR A 101 -6.48 15.76 9.15
C TYR A 101 -7.94 15.29 9.30
N GLU A 102 -8.83 15.71 8.40
CA GLU A 102 -10.21 15.23 8.36
C GLU A 102 -10.28 13.71 8.16
N LEU A 103 -9.49 13.16 7.22
CA LEU A 103 -9.39 11.72 7.01
C LEU A 103 -8.92 10.97 8.26
N MET A 104 -7.96 11.50 9.00
CA MET A 104 -7.50 10.93 10.27
C MET A 104 -8.63 10.92 11.31
N LEU A 105 -9.39 12.02 11.43
CA LEU A 105 -10.52 12.09 12.35
C LEU A 105 -11.62 11.08 11.99
N GLU A 106 -11.96 10.95 10.70
CA GLU A 106 -12.97 10.00 10.23
C GLU A 106 -12.54 8.54 10.46
N SER A 107 -11.29 8.21 10.16
CA SER A 107 -10.77 6.83 10.28
C SER A 107 -10.57 6.35 11.72
N THR A 108 -10.59 7.25 12.70
CA THR A 108 -10.43 6.93 14.14
C THR A 108 -11.74 6.94 14.93
N LYS A 109 -12.88 7.16 14.27
CA LYS A 109 -14.19 7.10 14.92
C LYS A 109 -14.50 5.70 15.44
N PRO A 110 -15.11 5.58 16.64
CA PRO A 110 -15.40 4.29 17.26
C PRO A 110 -16.49 3.48 16.52
N ASN A 111 -17.42 4.16 15.85
CA ASN A 111 -18.51 3.51 15.10
C ASN A 111 -18.08 3.30 13.65
N ARG A 112 -17.55 2.12 13.33
CA ARG A 112 -17.43 1.71 11.94
C ARG A 112 -18.84 1.53 11.38
N GLN A 113 -19.14 2.21 10.27
CA GLN A 113 -20.44 2.12 9.61
C GLN A 113 -20.73 0.69 9.10
N PHE A 114 -19.69 -0.14 8.97
CA PHE A 114 -19.77 -1.55 8.60
C PHE A 114 -18.98 -2.39 9.61
N ASP A 115 -19.63 -3.39 10.19
CA ASP A 115 -19.02 -4.36 11.10
C ASP A 115 -18.75 -5.65 10.31
N ILE A 116 -17.56 -5.73 9.70
CA ILE A 116 -17.17 -6.86 8.85
C ILE A 116 -16.48 -7.90 9.71
N GLN A 117 -17.11 -9.06 9.87
CA GLN A 117 -16.52 -10.18 10.60
C GLN A 117 -15.28 -10.68 9.86
N GLU A 118 -14.11 -10.61 10.50
CA GLU A 118 -12.89 -11.26 10.04
C GLU A 118 -13.10 -12.78 10.14
N GLU A 119 -13.55 -13.42 9.05
CA GLU A 119 -13.56 -14.88 8.98
C GLU A 119 -12.12 -15.38 9.13
N GLY A 120 -11.84 -15.94 10.31
CA GLY A 120 -10.53 -16.46 10.67
C GLY A 120 -10.04 -17.48 9.66
N ILE A 121 -8.78 -17.33 9.26
CA ILE A 121 -8.07 -18.26 8.38
C ILE A 121 -8.24 -19.68 8.96
N PRO A 122 -8.78 -20.66 8.20
CA PRO A 122 -8.87 -22.03 8.68
C PRO A 122 -7.46 -22.56 8.97
N LYS A 123 -7.30 -23.19 10.14
CA LYS A 123 -6.06 -23.84 10.59
C LYS A 123 -5.59 -24.93 9.65
#